data_AF-A0A375I294-F1
#
_entry.id   AF-A0A375I294-F1
#
_cell.length_a   1.000
_cell.length_b   1.000
_cell.length_c   1.000
_cell.angle_alpha   90.00
_cell.angle_beta   90.00
_cell.angle_gamma   90.00
#
_symmetry.space_group_name_H-M   'P 1'
#
loop_
_entity.id
_entity.type
_entity.pdbx_description
1 polymer ?
#
loop_
_entity_poly.entity_id
_entity_poly.type
_entity_poly.pdbx_seq_one_letter_code
_entity_poly.pdbx_strand_id
1 'polypeptide(L)'
;MNLGWQELLIVLVIAVLLFGGTKLAGLGRASGKAIREFKEETEGLSAKKKAEEAPAVTQAPAQPQAQQPVQPQPPAQQDGQVVEGEVVNPTTDNA
;
A
#
# COMPACT_ATOMS: atom_id res chain seq x y z
N MET A 1 19.62 26.17 -29.60
CA MET A 1 19.19 24.96 -30.33
C MET A 1 18.73 23.97 -29.28
N ASN A 2 17.42 23.82 -29.09
CA ASN A 2 16.87 23.04 -27.99
C ASN A 2 16.67 21.62 -28.49
N LEU A 3 17.44 20.68 -27.96
CA LEU A 3 17.12 19.26 -28.09
C LEU A 3 15.89 19.02 -27.19
N GLY A 4 14.71 19.09 -27.78
CA GLY A 4 13.45 18.90 -27.11
C GLY A 4 13.10 17.42 -26.97
N TRP A 5 11.94 17.15 -26.37
CA TRP A 5 11.44 15.78 -26.27
C TRP A 5 11.23 15.18 -27.67
N GLN A 6 10.85 16.00 -28.64
CA GLN A 6 10.57 15.59 -30.02
C GLN A 6 11.80 15.00 -30.71
N GLU A 7 12.95 15.69 -30.63
CA GLU A 7 14.20 15.19 -31.19
C GLU A 7 14.64 13.90 -30.50
N LEU A 8 14.47 13.81 -29.17
CA LEU A 8 14.79 12.62 -28.39
C LEU A 8 13.93 11.42 -28.82
N LEU A 9 12.64 11.61 -29.08
CA LEU A 9 11.79 10.54 -29.62
C LEU A 9 12.19 10.12 -31.03
N ILE A 10 12.57 11.05 -31.91
CA ILE A 10 13.06 10.71 -33.26
C ILE A 10 14.32 9.84 -33.16
N VAL A 11 15.28 10.22 -32.32
CA VAL A 11 16.50 9.44 -32.08
C VAL A 11 16.16 8.07 -31.47
N LEU A 12 15.22 8.00 -30.54
CA LEU A 12 14.77 6.74 -29.94
C LEU A 12 14.17 5.80 -30.99
N VAL A 13 13.32 6.32 -31.89
CA VAL A 13 12.75 5.53 -32.99
C VAL A 13 13.84 4.98 -33.90
N ILE A 14 14.82 5.82 -34.30
CA ILE A 14 15.95 5.38 -35.12
C ILE A 14 16.75 4.30 -34.39
N ALA A 15 17.04 4.46 -33.09
CA ALA A 15 17.74 3.47 -32.29
C ALA A 15 16.97 2.14 -32.23
N VAL A 16 15.64 2.18 -32.06
CA VAL A 16 14.79 0.98 -32.09
C VAL A 16 14.81 0.30 -33.45
N LEU A 17 14.89 1.05 -34.56
CA LEU A 17 15.01 0.46 -35.90
C LEU A 17 16.37 -0.22 -36.12
N LEU A 18 17.47 0.36 -35.61
CA LEU A 18 18.82 -0.21 -35.73
C LEU A 18 19.05 -1.43 -34.85
N PHE A 19 18.64 -1.35 -33.58
CA PHE A 19 18.89 -2.40 -32.59
C PHE A 19 17.72 -3.40 -32.49
N GLY A 20 16.53 -3.02 -32.93
CA GLY A 20 15.30 -3.78 -32.76
C GLY A 20 14.68 -3.62 -31.37
N GLY A 21 13.34 -3.69 -31.29
CA GLY A 21 12.60 -3.62 -30.03
C GLY A 21 13.00 -4.71 -29.02
N THR A 22 13.35 -5.90 -29.48
CA THR A 22 13.72 -7.03 -28.62
C THR A 22 15.04 -6.82 -27.88
N LYS A 23 16.06 -6.21 -28.52
CA LYS A 23 17.35 -5.93 -27.87
C LYS A 23 17.22 -4.82 -26.84
N LEU A 24 16.54 -3.72 -27.17
CA LEU A 24 16.27 -2.63 -26.21
C LEU A 24 15.42 -3.11 -25.04
N ALA A 25 14.35 -3.87 -25.29
CA ALA A 25 13.52 -4.42 -24.22
C ALA A 25 14.29 -5.40 -23.33
N GLY A 26 15.17 -6.22 -23.91
CA GLY A 26 16.06 -7.11 -23.16
C GLY A 26 16.99 -6.34 -22.21
N LEU A 27 17.69 -5.32 -22.74
CA LEU A 27 18.58 -4.46 -21.95
C LEU A 27 17.81 -3.70 -20.86
N GLY A 28 16.67 -3.10 -21.20
CA GLY A 28 15.84 -2.37 -20.24
C GLY A 28 15.32 -3.27 -19.10
N ARG A 29 14.93 -4.51 -19.41
CA ARG A 29 14.52 -5.49 -18.38
C ARG A 29 15.69 -5.89 -17.47
N ALA A 30 16.88 -6.11 -18.02
CA ALA A 30 18.06 -6.44 -17.22
C ALA A 30 18.48 -5.28 -16.32
N SER A 31 18.62 -4.08 -16.89
CA SER A 31 18.94 -2.86 -16.14
C SER A 31 17.89 -2.53 -15.09
N GLY A 32 16.60 -2.71 -15.41
CA GLY A 32 15.51 -2.46 -14.48
C GLY A 32 15.53 -3.38 -13.26
N LYS A 33 15.85 -4.68 -13.43
CA LYS A 33 16.07 -5.60 -12.31
C LYS A 33 17.24 -5.15 -11.44
N ALA A 34 18.38 -4.83 -12.06
CA ALA A 34 19.58 -4.39 -11.34
C ALA A 34 19.33 -3.11 -10.52
N ILE A 35 18.63 -2.12 -11.09
CA ILE A 35 18.27 -0.88 -10.38
C ILE A 35 17.33 -1.19 -9.21
N ARG A 36 16.38 -2.10 -9.38
CA ARG A 36 15.43 -2.47 -8.32
C ARG A 36 16.12 -3.18 -7.16
N GLU A 37 16.95 -4.19 -7.45
CA GLU A 37 17.75 -4.89 -6.45
C GLU A 37 18.70 -3.91 -5.72
N PHE A 38 19.38 -3.03 -6.47
CA PHE A 38 20.23 -2.00 -5.87
C PHE A 38 19.45 -1.07 -4.93
N LYS A 39 18.23 -0.66 -5.31
CA LYS A 39 17.39 0.20 -4.49
C LYS A 39 16.92 -0.53 -3.22
N GLU A 40 16.48 -1.77 -3.32
CA GLU A 40 16.03 -2.59 -2.18
C GLU A 40 17.16 -2.78 -1.15
N GLU A 41 18.37 -3.12 -1.60
CA GLU A 41 19.56 -3.25 -0.74
C GLU A 41 19.96 -1.89 -0.11
N THR A 42 19.94 -0.82 -0.90
CA THR A 42 20.29 0.53 -0.43
C THR A 42 19.27 1.09 0.58
N GLU A 43 17.97 0.79 0.40
CA GLU A 43 16.91 1.16 1.34
C GLU A 43 17.09 0.43 2.69
N GLY A 44 17.51 -0.85 2.68
CA GLY A 44 17.85 -1.59 3.90
C GLY A 44 19.02 -0.96 4.67
N LEU A 45 20.07 -0.53 3.97
CA LEU A 45 21.20 0.19 4.57
C LEU A 45 20.79 1.57 5.13
N SER A 46 19.93 2.29 4.42
CA SER A 46 19.44 3.61 4.82
C SER A 46 18.52 3.54 6.04
N ALA A 47 17.67 2.52 6.11
CA ALA A 47 16.79 2.27 7.26
C ALA A 47 17.60 1.94 8.53
N LYS A 48 18.69 1.16 8.40
CA LYS A 48 19.59 0.86 9.52
C LYS A 48 20.30 2.09 10.07
N LYS A 49 20.66 3.05 9.20
CA LYS A 49 21.26 4.33 9.62
C LYS A 49 20.27 5.25 10.34
N LYS A 50 18.97 5.19 10.01
CA LYS A 50 17.94 6.04 10.61
C LYS A 50 17.44 5.55 11.98
N ALA A 51 17.67 4.27 12.30
CA ALA A 51 17.31 3.69 13.60
C ALA A 51 18.32 4.00 14.73
N GLU A 52 19.50 4.54 14.41
CA GLU A 52 20.54 4.90 15.39
C GLU A 52 20.46 6.38 15.84
N GLU A 53 19.64 7.21 15.19
CA GLU A 53 19.29 8.57 15.63
C GLU A 53 17.77 8.71 15.82
N ALA A 54 17.27 8.25 16.95
CA ALA A 54 15.93 8.60 17.42
C ALA A 54 16.04 9.33 18.77
N PRO A 55 15.75 10.65 18.85
CA PRO A 55 15.37 11.22 20.12
C PRO A 55 13.97 10.71 20.46
N ALA A 56 13.87 9.98 21.56
CA ALA A 56 12.60 9.57 22.14
C ALA A 56 11.83 10.81 22.62
N VAL A 57 10.71 11.16 21.99
CA VAL A 57 9.68 12.03 22.60
C VAL A 57 8.28 11.61 22.16
N THR A 58 7.61 10.96 23.11
CA THR A 58 6.19 11.09 23.50
C THR A 58 5.07 10.65 22.54
N GLN A 59 4.41 9.56 22.95
CA GLN A 59 3.04 9.24 22.63
C GLN A 59 2.05 9.99 23.56
N ALA A 60 0.89 10.38 22.99
CA ALA A 60 -0.42 10.76 23.59
C ALA A 60 -0.65 12.22 24.08
N PRO A 61 -1.91 12.73 24.15
CA PRO A 61 -3.07 12.69 23.21
C PRO A 61 -3.80 14.06 23.06
N ALA A 62 -4.47 14.37 21.93
CA ALA A 62 -5.66 15.26 21.87
C ALA A 62 -6.25 15.39 20.44
N GLN A 63 -7.56 15.16 20.32
CA GLN A 63 -8.40 15.38 19.13
C GLN A 63 -8.68 16.88 18.92
N PRO A 64 -8.97 17.29 17.67
CA PRO A 64 -10.12 18.17 17.44
C PRO A 64 -11.23 17.49 16.62
N GLN A 65 -12.41 17.39 17.23
CA GLN A 65 -13.67 17.16 16.54
C GLN A 65 -13.98 18.34 15.61
N ALA A 66 -14.28 18.09 14.34
CA ALA A 66 -15.16 18.93 13.52
C ALA A 66 -15.53 18.22 12.21
N GLN A 67 -16.71 17.57 12.20
CA GLN A 67 -17.79 17.72 11.20
C GLN A 67 -18.65 16.44 11.17
N GLN A 68 -19.77 16.52 11.89
CA GLN A 68 -20.90 15.60 11.75
C GLN A 68 -21.70 16.00 10.50
N PRO A 69 -22.08 15.06 9.63
CA PRO A 69 -23.32 15.17 8.87
C PRO A 69 -24.43 14.39 9.59
N VAL A 70 -25.55 15.09 9.79
CA VAL A 70 -26.77 14.64 10.44
C VAL A 70 -27.48 13.55 9.61
N GLN A 71 -28.11 12.59 10.29
CA GLN A 71 -28.83 11.41 9.78
C GLN A 71 -30.06 11.73 8.91
N PRO A 72 -30.59 10.75 8.16
CA PRO A 72 -31.94 10.26 8.50
C PRO A 72 -32.02 8.72 8.64
N GLN A 73 -32.46 8.25 9.81
CA GLN A 73 -32.92 6.87 10.05
C GLN A 73 -34.44 6.77 9.74
N PRO A 74 -34.88 5.80 8.94
CA PRO A 74 -36.26 5.31 8.99
C PRO A 74 -36.38 4.13 9.97
N PRO A 75 -37.27 4.19 10.98
CA PRO A 75 -37.56 3.08 11.88
C PRO A 75 -38.77 2.26 11.41
N ALA A 76 -38.55 0.98 11.08
CA ALA A 76 -39.55 -0.12 11.01
C ALA A 76 -38.74 -1.41 10.74
N GLN A 77 -38.87 -2.55 11.42
CA GLN A 77 -40.03 -3.33 11.88
C GLN A 77 -39.52 -4.22 13.05
N GLN A 78 -40.03 -4.09 14.28
CA GLN A 78 -41.12 -4.89 14.88
C GLN A 78 -40.99 -6.41 14.63
N ASP A 79 -40.65 -7.21 15.63
CA ASP A 79 -41.52 -7.71 16.73
C ASP A 79 -42.18 -9.05 16.34
N GLY A 80 -42.02 -10.05 17.21
CA GLY A 80 -42.84 -11.26 17.22
C GLY A 80 -42.19 -12.59 16.79
N GLN A 81 -42.00 -13.47 17.81
CA GLN A 81 -42.40 -14.89 17.81
C GLN A 81 -41.59 -15.88 16.92
N VAL A 82 -41.18 -17.09 17.31
CA VAL A 82 -41.60 -18.04 18.34
C VAL A 82 -40.60 -19.22 18.39
N VAL A 83 -40.44 -19.77 19.59
CA VAL A 83 -40.30 -21.20 19.99
C VAL A 83 -39.13 -22.12 19.59
N GLU A 84 -38.66 -22.77 20.66
CA GLU A 84 -38.36 -24.20 20.83
C GLU A 84 -37.03 -24.82 20.40
N GLY A 85 -36.51 -25.65 21.33
CA GLY A 85 -35.30 -26.45 21.25
C GLY A 85 -34.36 -26.17 22.43
N GLU A 86 -34.67 -26.53 23.68
CA GLU A 86 -34.42 -27.88 24.26
C GLU A 86 -32.96 -28.33 23.96
N VAL A 87 -32.00 -28.37 24.91
CA VAL A 87 -31.82 -29.37 25.97
C VAL A 87 -30.71 -28.88 26.94
N VAL A 88 -31.03 -28.79 28.23
CA VAL A 88 -30.25 -29.23 29.42
C VAL A 88 -28.74 -28.91 29.55
N ASN A 89 -28.44 -27.99 30.49
CA ASN A 89 -27.29 -28.05 31.44
C ASN A 89 -27.51 -29.25 32.42
N PRO A 90 -26.52 -29.80 33.17
CA PRO A 90 -25.42 -29.08 33.84
C PRO A 90 -24.10 -29.87 33.99
N THR A 91 -23.01 -29.21 34.45
CA THR A 91 -22.09 -29.68 35.52
C THR A 91 -20.72 -29.01 35.38
N THR A 92 -20.58 -27.93 36.15
CA THR A 92 -19.51 -27.64 37.12
C THR A 92 -18.33 -28.63 37.13
N ASP A 93 -17.09 -28.17 36.97
CA ASP A 93 -16.25 -27.78 38.12
C ASP A 93 -14.78 -27.62 37.67
N ASN A 94 -14.10 -26.65 38.27
CA ASN A 94 -12.66 -26.51 38.21
C ASN A 94 -12.02 -27.53 39.16
N ALA A 95 -11.06 -28.31 38.67
CA ALA A 95 -10.02 -28.91 39.51
C ALA A 95 -8.72 -29.03 38.71
#